data_AF-A0A953VW75-F1
#
_entry.id   AF-A0A953VW75-F1
#
_cell.length_a   1.000
_cell.length_b   1.000
_cell.length_c   1.000
_cell.angle_alpha   90.00
_cell.angle_beta   90.00
_cell.angle_gamma   90.00
#
_symmetry.space_group_name_H-M   'P 1'
#
loop_
_entity.id
_entity.type
_entity.pdbx_description
1 polymer ?
#
loop_
_entity_poly.entity_id
_entity_poly.type
_entity_poly.pdbx_seq_one_letter_code
_entity_poly.pdbx_strand_id
1 'polypeptide(L)'
;MSHRKDLFRFTAQLGVAAVLFTISPAAAALGTGAVSVAALLGLKLDRRDADLKNLIARTQAAAEAALAGSSDFSEADFARASTLLEGCTVEIDPAAYVQSAREGQPEMLLADRIIDGLDSQPGDEAPIRILRLTLPVTFRTAGEHAKADQRITREFLTQILRDAGLVPAIKGDTEELLRRVAFLTQKVTDLESAREARAAGVSEAALFRLVRPIAEHITDRDEALLALQEAVQIAKRVQQEGRHGSNLGDFVDAVLGRVTALSARGEYETAISELDEALAREEAESNARTHRLLRSAIDQHLLAFDAEGAAAKIARRVDLDTPDPTARVEALRSEFIQWYERGRDKGLRLDLEVSIALARLALARAAGPDQRGTALNDLGAALRTLGQRETGTARLEEAAAAYRAALEEYTRDRVPLDWAMTQNNL
;
A
#
# COMPACT_ATOMS: atom_id res chain seq x y z
N MET A 1 -18.22 42.97 4.42
CA MET A 1 -17.20 42.36 3.54
C MET A 1 -17.61 40.90 3.38
N SER A 2 -17.67 40.35 2.16
CA SER A 2 -18.31 39.05 1.87
C SER A 2 -17.52 37.89 2.50
N HIS A 3 -18.21 36.99 3.21
CA HIS A 3 -17.61 35.85 3.92
C HIS A 3 -16.87 34.91 2.96
N ARG A 4 -17.28 34.91 1.69
CA ARG A 4 -16.58 34.25 0.58
C ARG A 4 -15.13 34.73 0.40
N LYS A 5 -14.86 36.04 0.51
CA LYS A 5 -13.48 36.58 0.40
C LYS A 5 -12.61 36.20 1.59
N ASP A 6 -13.20 36.11 2.78
CA ASP A 6 -12.48 35.73 3.98
C ASP A 6 -12.15 34.24 3.97
N LEU A 7 -13.08 33.36 3.54
CA LEU A 7 -12.79 31.94 3.34
C LEU A 7 -11.68 31.72 2.30
N PHE A 8 -11.72 32.39 1.15
CA PHE A 8 -10.68 32.18 0.13
C PHE A 8 -9.31 32.72 0.55
N ARG A 9 -9.29 33.80 1.32
CA ARG A 9 -8.06 34.25 1.96
C ARG A 9 -7.55 33.20 2.94
N PHE A 10 -8.46 32.57 3.68
CA PHE A 10 -8.16 31.59 4.70
C PHE A 10 -7.63 30.27 4.12
N THR A 11 -8.29 29.72 3.09
CA THR A 11 -7.82 28.52 2.38
C THR A 11 -6.52 28.79 1.62
N ALA A 12 -6.33 30.00 1.07
CA ALA A 12 -5.07 30.42 0.49
C ALA A 12 -3.92 30.46 1.52
N GLN A 13 -4.18 31.00 2.72
CA GLN A 13 -3.20 31.01 3.81
C GLN A 13 -2.86 29.59 4.28
N LEU A 14 -3.86 28.72 4.37
CA LEU A 14 -3.65 27.31 4.68
C LEU A 14 -2.82 26.60 3.60
N GLY A 15 -3.08 26.87 2.32
CA GLY A 15 -2.29 26.29 1.24
C GLY A 15 -0.84 26.71 1.25
N VAL A 16 -0.57 28.00 1.50
CA VAL A 16 0.80 28.51 1.67
C VAL A 16 1.47 27.87 2.89
N ALA A 17 0.73 27.66 3.98
CA ALA A 17 1.27 27.03 5.19
C ALA A 17 1.49 25.51 5.03
N ALA A 18 0.64 24.81 4.28
CA ALA A 18 0.76 23.39 3.96
C ALA A 18 1.99 23.08 3.11
N VAL A 19 2.34 23.98 2.18
CA VAL A 19 3.58 23.88 1.40
C VAL A 19 4.84 23.99 2.28
N LEU A 20 4.77 24.62 3.46
CA LEU A 20 5.92 24.64 4.37
C LEU A 20 6.24 23.25 4.96
N PHE A 21 5.27 22.33 4.99
CA PHE A 21 5.47 20.94 5.41
C PHE A 21 5.99 20.02 4.29
N THR A 22 5.87 20.41 3.00
CA THR A 22 6.36 19.60 1.87
C THR A 22 7.87 19.69 1.66
N ILE A 23 8.54 20.76 2.12
CA ILE A 23 9.84 21.15 1.55
C ILE A 23 11.05 20.82 2.45
N SER A 24 10.87 20.51 3.74
CA SER A 24 12.02 20.31 4.64
C SER A 24 12.01 18.95 5.36
N PRO A 25 13.02 18.08 5.10
CA PRO A 25 13.29 16.89 5.91
C PRO A 25 13.50 17.22 7.40
N ALA A 26 13.85 18.47 7.74
CA ALA A 26 13.99 18.91 9.13
C ALA A 26 12.64 19.04 9.86
N ALA A 27 11.52 19.20 9.14
CA ALA A 27 10.18 19.17 9.74
C ALA A 27 9.73 17.74 10.08
N ALA A 28 10.17 16.74 9.29
CA ALA A 28 9.94 15.32 9.58
C ALA A 28 10.66 14.83 10.85
N ALA A 29 11.73 15.52 11.27
CA ALA A 29 12.48 15.21 12.49
C ALA A 29 11.78 15.68 13.79
N LEU A 30 10.69 16.45 13.72
CA LEU A 30 10.06 17.06 14.90
C LEU A 30 9.06 16.15 15.64
N GLY A 31 8.88 14.89 15.23
CA GLY A 31 7.96 13.95 15.89
C GLY A 31 6.49 14.39 15.81
N THR A 32 5.58 13.54 16.28
CA THR A 32 4.13 13.79 16.34
C THR A 32 3.82 15.01 17.22
N GLY A 33 3.87 16.20 16.63
CA GLY A 33 3.37 17.42 17.23
C GLY A 33 2.05 17.79 16.58
N ALA A 34 0.95 17.74 17.34
CA ALA A 34 -0.32 18.29 16.88
C ALA A 34 -0.12 19.77 16.49
N VAL A 35 -0.30 20.09 15.21
CA VAL A 35 -0.21 21.47 14.72
C VAL A 35 -1.64 22.00 14.64
N SER A 36 -2.00 22.90 15.54
CA SER A 36 -3.30 23.57 15.47
C SER A 36 -3.37 24.43 14.20
N VAL A 37 -4.49 24.39 13.47
CA VAL A 37 -4.75 25.29 12.33
C VAL A 37 -4.64 26.76 12.78
N ALA A 38 -5.01 27.06 14.03
CA ALA A 38 -4.76 28.35 14.68
C ALA A 38 -3.28 28.77 14.76
N ALA A 39 -2.33 27.82 14.91
CA ALA A 39 -0.90 28.13 14.90
C ALA A 39 -0.40 28.45 13.48
N LEU A 40 -0.96 27.80 12.45
CA LEU A 40 -0.75 28.15 11.04
C LEU A 40 -1.30 29.56 10.73
N LEU A 41 -2.39 29.95 11.39
CA LEU A 41 -3.03 31.26 11.24
C LEU A 41 -2.39 32.38 12.07
N GLY A 42 -1.76 32.04 13.21
CA GLY A 42 -1.14 32.98 14.15
C GLY A 42 0.22 33.52 13.70
N LEU A 43 0.87 32.84 12.75
CA LEU A 43 2.09 33.33 12.11
C LEU A 43 1.70 34.42 11.11
N LYS A 44 1.81 35.69 11.53
CA LYS A 44 1.71 36.83 10.63
C LYS A 44 2.79 36.71 9.54
N LEU A 45 2.44 36.06 8.43
CA LEU A 45 3.15 36.14 7.15
C LEU A 45 3.42 37.63 6.92
N ASP A 46 4.69 38.05 7.00
CA ASP A 46 5.03 39.46 6.99
C ASP A 46 4.47 40.07 5.70
N ARG A 47 3.50 40.98 5.85
CA ARG A 47 2.74 41.61 4.76
C ARG A 47 3.60 42.53 3.89
N ARG A 48 4.93 42.42 3.97
CA ARG A 48 5.90 43.23 3.24
C ARG A 48 6.56 42.48 2.08
N ASP A 49 6.44 41.15 2.02
CA ASP A 49 6.97 40.35 0.90
C ASP A 49 6.02 40.37 -0.31
N ALA A 50 6.53 40.81 -1.47
CA ALA A 50 5.78 40.94 -2.70
C ALA A 50 5.48 39.58 -3.36
N ASP A 51 6.37 38.60 -3.22
CA ASP A 51 6.21 37.27 -3.81
C ASP A 51 5.14 36.47 -3.06
N LEU A 52 5.14 36.61 -1.73
CA LEU A 52 4.12 36.00 -0.87
C LEU A 52 2.72 36.58 -1.12
N LYS A 53 2.61 37.89 -1.36
CA LYS A 53 1.35 38.52 -1.76
C LYS A 53 0.83 37.99 -3.09
N ASN A 54 1.73 37.83 -4.07
CA ASN A 54 1.38 37.29 -5.38
C ASN A 54 0.94 35.83 -5.28
N LEU A 55 1.58 35.03 -4.43
CA LEU A 55 1.21 33.64 -4.18
C LEU A 55 -0.18 33.54 -3.55
N ILE A 56 -0.43 34.29 -2.46
CA ILE A 56 -1.75 34.33 -1.80
C ILE A 56 -2.85 34.73 -2.79
N ALA A 57 -2.59 35.74 -3.62
CA ALA A 57 -3.55 36.18 -4.64
C ALA A 57 -3.85 35.10 -5.68
N ARG A 58 -2.83 34.34 -6.13
CA ARG A 58 -2.99 33.23 -7.08
C ARG A 58 -3.78 32.07 -6.48
N THR A 59 -3.45 31.66 -5.26
CA THR A 59 -4.18 30.60 -4.55
C THR A 59 -5.63 30.99 -4.26
N GLN A 60 -5.87 32.27 -3.94
CA GLN A 60 -7.22 32.80 -3.76
C GLN A 60 -8.03 32.73 -5.06
N ALA A 61 -7.44 33.14 -6.19
CA ALA A 61 -8.07 33.05 -7.50
C ALA A 61 -8.38 31.60 -7.91
N ALA A 62 -7.52 30.65 -7.55
CA ALA A 62 -7.72 29.23 -7.82
C ALA A 62 -8.89 28.65 -6.98
N ALA A 63 -8.99 29.01 -5.71
CA ALA A 63 -10.14 28.65 -4.87
C ALA A 63 -11.45 29.23 -5.40
N GLU A 64 -11.41 30.49 -5.84
CA GLU A 64 -12.54 31.17 -6.48
C GLU A 64 -12.99 30.44 -7.75
N ALA A 65 -12.05 30.02 -8.60
CA ALA A 65 -12.30 29.30 -9.83
C ALA A 65 -12.88 27.89 -9.59
N ALA A 66 -12.41 27.18 -8.56
CA ALA A 66 -12.91 25.85 -8.20
C ALA A 66 -14.41 25.81 -7.88
N LEU A 67 -14.96 26.96 -7.46
CA LEU A 67 -16.38 27.12 -7.11
C LEU A 67 -17.19 27.91 -8.15
N ALA A 68 -16.56 28.37 -9.24
CA ALA A 68 -17.21 29.23 -10.22
C ALA A 68 -18.35 28.55 -11.00
N GLY A 69 -18.47 27.23 -10.93
CA GLY A 69 -19.56 26.44 -11.52
C GLY A 69 -20.62 25.93 -10.51
N SER A 70 -20.49 26.25 -9.23
CA SER A 70 -21.39 25.75 -8.18
C SER A 70 -22.35 26.86 -7.71
N SER A 71 -23.59 26.85 -8.21
CA SER A 71 -24.66 27.77 -7.79
C SER A 71 -25.28 27.44 -6.43
N ASP A 72 -24.82 26.37 -5.79
CA ASP A 72 -25.53 25.67 -4.72
C ASP A 72 -25.20 26.18 -3.30
N PHE A 73 -24.30 27.16 -3.16
CA PHE A 73 -23.77 27.60 -1.87
C PHE A 73 -24.18 29.03 -1.51
N SER A 74 -24.71 29.19 -0.30
CA SER A 74 -25.04 30.48 0.31
C SER A 74 -23.84 31.11 1.02
N GLU A 75 -23.86 32.44 1.23
CA GLU A 75 -22.85 33.13 2.07
C GLU A 75 -22.78 32.57 3.50
N ALA A 76 -23.87 32.00 4.01
CA ALA A 76 -23.89 31.32 5.30
C ALA A 76 -23.07 30.02 5.30
N ASP A 77 -23.04 29.29 4.17
CA ASP A 77 -22.24 28.06 4.04
C ASP A 77 -20.74 28.38 4.01
N PHE A 78 -20.36 29.48 3.35
CA PHE A 78 -18.99 29.99 3.35
C PHE A 78 -18.53 30.43 4.75
N ALA A 79 -19.39 31.11 5.50
CA ALA A 79 -19.08 31.50 6.88
C ALA A 79 -18.90 30.26 7.79
N ARG A 80 -19.77 29.26 7.68
CA ARG A 80 -19.67 28.02 8.46
C ARG A 80 -18.42 27.21 8.09
N ALA A 81 -18.07 27.11 6.80
CA ALA A 81 -16.84 26.47 6.35
C ALA A 81 -15.59 27.14 6.96
N SER A 82 -15.59 28.47 7.07
CA SER A 82 -14.49 29.22 7.71
C SER A 82 -14.38 28.87 9.20
N THR A 83 -15.51 28.85 9.91
CA THR A 83 -15.54 28.53 11.35
C THR A 83 -15.10 27.09 11.64
N LEU A 84 -15.51 26.12 10.80
CA LEU A 84 -15.06 24.73 10.93
C LEU A 84 -13.54 24.61 10.85
N LEU A 85 -12.92 25.31 9.89
CA LEU A 85 -11.47 25.29 9.77
C LEU A 85 -10.75 26.03 10.90
N GLU A 86 -11.29 27.14 11.41
CA GLU A 86 -10.67 27.92 12.51
C GLU A 86 -10.50 27.09 13.80
N GLY A 87 -11.42 26.16 14.07
CA GLY A 87 -11.38 25.27 15.23
C GLY A 87 -10.62 23.95 15.02
N CYS A 88 -10.13 23.67 13.82
CA CYS A 88 -9.58 22.36 13.47
C CYS A 88 -8.15 22.13 14.02
N THR A 89 -7.91 20.93 14.53
CA THR A 89 -6.58 20.43 14.89
C THR A 89 -6.36 19.12 14.15
N VAL A 90 -5.28 19.04 13.37
CA VAL A 90 -4.97 17.84 12.57
C VAL A 90 -3.61 17.31 12.98
N GLU A 91 -3.56 16.00 13.25
CA GLU A 91 -2.30 15.28 13.36
C GLU A 91 -1.89 14.77 11.99
N ILE A 92 -0.66 15.09 11.59
CA ILE A 92 -0.07 14.64 10.33
C ILE A 92 1.04 13.68 10.67
N ASP A 93 0.92 12.43 10.24
CA ASP A 93 2.01 11.47 10.29
C ASP A 93 3.06 11.84 9.21
N PRO A 94 4.30 12.19 9.60
CA PRO A 94 5.35 12.53 8.66
C PRO A 94 5.66 11.41 7.65
N ALA A 95 5.55 10.13 8.05
CA ALA A 95 5.89 9.00 7.19
C ALA A 95 4.86 8.80 6.08
N ALA A 96 3.56 8.80 6.43
CA ALA A 96 2.46 8.73 5.48
C ALA A 96 2.48 9.90 4.48
N TYR A 97 2.87 11.09 4.95
CA TYR A 97 2.95 12.27 4.09
C TYR A 97 4.11 12.21 3.09
N VAL A 98 5.30 11.81 3.53
CA VAL A 98 6.46 11.61 2.64
C VAL A 98 6.17 10.56 1.57
N GLN A 99 5.45 9.50 1.93
CA GLN A 99 5.03 8.47 0.98
C GLN A 99 4.05 9.02 -0.07
N SER A 100 3.03 9.77 0.35
CA SER A 100 2.09 10.42 -0.58
C SER A 100 2.75 11.45 -1.50
N ALA A 101 3.80 12.13 -1.01
CA ALA A 101 4.62 13.02 -1.83
C ALA A 101 5.39 12.26 -2.94
N ARG A 102 5.89 11.05 -2.66
CA ARG A 102 6.52 10.17 -3.66
C ARG A 102 5.51 9.67 -4.70
N GLU A 103 4.27 9.46 -4.28
CA GLU A 103 3.15 9.05 -5.14
C GLU A 103 2.57 10.23 -5.96
N GLY A 104 3.08 11.45 -5.75
CA GLY A 104 2.75 12.63 -6.54
C GLY A 104 1.40 13.27 -6.20
N GLN A 105 0.82 12.97 -5.03
CA GLN A 105 -0.47 13.55 -4.60
C GLN A 105 -0.52 13.99 -3.13
N PRO A 106 0.52 14.67 -2.57
CA PRO A 106 0.57 15.03 -1.15
C PRO A 106 -0.55 16.00 -0.74
N GLU A 107 -0.96 16.90 -1.64
CA GLU A 107 -2.08 17.82 -1.43
C GLU A 107 -3.43 17.12 -1.15
N MET A 108 -3.66 15.92 -1.71
CA MET A 108 -4.92 15.21 -1.49
C MET A 108 -4.96 14.61 -0.08
N LEU A 109 -3.85 14.02 0.37
CA LEU A 109 -3.75 13.44 1.70
C LEU A 109 -3.98 14.50 2.80
N LEU A 110 -3.41 15.70 2.65
CA LEU A 110 -3.64 16.80 3.60
C LEU A 110 -5.08 17.30 3.60
N ALA A 111 -5.67 17.46 2.41
CA ALA A 111 -7.05 17.90 2.29
C ALA A 111 -7.98 16.89 2.97
N ASP A 112 -7.82 15.59 2.68
CA ASP A 112 -8.61 14.52 3.27
C ASP A 112 -8.43 14.46 4.79
N ARG A 113 -7.21 14.57 5.31
CA ARG A 113 -6.96 14.59 6.76
C ARG A 113 -7.58 15.77 7.47
N ILE A 114 -7.55 16.96 6.85
CA ILE A 114 -8.25 18.13 7.38
C ILE A 114 -9.74 17.85 7.41
N ILE A 115 -10.31 17.36 6.32
CA ILE A 115 -11.75 17.09 6.21
C ILE A 115 -12.21 16.01 7.20
N ASP A 116 -11.45 14.93 7.37
CA ASP A 116 -11.73 13.83 8.29
C ASP A 116 -11.61 14.27 9.76
N GLY A 117 -10.79 15.28 10.05
CA GLY A 117 -10.61 15.86 11.38
C GLY A 117 -11.64 16.93 11.76
N LEU A 118 -12.61 17.24 10.89
CA LEU A 118 -13.68 18.18 11.19
C LEU A 118 -14.88 17.46 11.83
N ASP A 119 -15.22 17.83 13.07
CA ASP A 119 -16.47 17.39 13.70
C ASP A 119 -17.68 18.01 12.98
N SER A 120 -18.34 17.23 12.11
CA SER A 120 -19.54 17.67 11.39
C SER A 120 -20.82 17.48 12.22
N GLN A 121 -21.64 18.52 12.35
CA GLN A 121 -23.00 18.42 12.90
C GLN A 121 -23.98 17.92 11.82
N PRO A 122 -25.14 17.33 12.19
CA PRO A 122 -26.19 17.01 11.22
C PRO A 122 -26.66 18.28 10.47
N GLY A 123 -26.31 18.40 9.18
CA GLY A 123 -26.59 19.57 8.34
C GLY A 123 -25.35 20.30 7.77
N ASP A 124 -24.13 19.90 8.11
CA ASP A 124 -22.88 20.52 7.64
C ASP A 124 -22.36 19.99 6.29
N GLU A 125 -23.23 19.39 5.47
CA GLU A 125 -22.85 18.80 4.18
C GLU A 125 -22.34 19.86 3.18
N ALA A 126 -22.94 21.05 3.16
CA ALA A 126 -22.53 22.13 2.27
C ALA A 126 -21.16 22.75 2.63
N PRO A 127 -20.87 23.11 3.91
CA PRO A 127 -19.53 23.53 4.32
C PRO A 127 -18.42 22.52 4.00
N ILE A 128 -18.63 21.23 4.28
CA ILE A 128 -17.62 20.19 3.98
C ILE A 128 -17.40 20.04 2.47
N ARG A 129 -18.46 20.15 1.66
CA ARG A 129 -18.35 20.10 0.19
C ARG A 129 -17.60 21.31 -0.37
N ILE A 130 -17.75 22.49 0.21
CA ILE A 130 -16.95 23.68 -0.13
C ILE A 130 -15.46 23.41 0.15
N LEU A 131 -15.13 22.81 1.30
CA LEU A 131 -13.74 22.49 1.67
C LEU A 131 -13.12 21.42 0.77
N ARG A 132 -13.88 20.36 0.43
CA ARG A 132 -13.47 19.32 -0.55
C ARG A 132 -13.13 19.88 -1.92
N LEU A 133 -13.80 20.95 -2.35
CA LEU A 133 -13.55 21.59 -3.65
C LEU A 133 -12.40 22.60 -3.61
N THR A 134 -12.21 23.29 -2.49
CA THR A 134 -11.26 24.40 -2.38
C THR A 134 -9.88 23.98 -1.90
N LEU A 135 -9.78 23.12 -0.87
CA LEU A 135 -8.50 22.74 -0.27
C LEU A 135 -7.52 22.10 -1.27
N PRO A 136 -7.91 21.07 -2.07
CA PRO A 136 -6.96 20.42 -2.98
C PRO A 136 -6.40 21.38 -4.04
N VAL A 137 -7.25 22.27 -4.57
CA VAL A 137 -6.85 23.25 -5.58
C VAL A 137 -5.93 24.32 -4.97
N THR A 138 -6.24 24.81 -3.78
CA THR A 138 -5.36 25.77 -3.08
C THR A 138 -3.99 25.18 -2.76
N PHE A 139 -3.93 23.91 -2.37
CA PHE A 139 -2.68 23.24 -2.01
C PHE A 139 -1.82 22.99 -3.26
N ARG A 140 -2.44 22.52 -4.34
CA ARG A 140 -1.77 22.36 -5.64
C ARG A 140 -1.21 23.69 -6.17
N THR A 141 -2.03 24.74 -6.21
CA THR A 141 -1.58 26.06 -6.71
C THR A 141 -0.48 26.66 -5.84
N ALA A 142 -0.48 26.38 -4.53
CA ALA A 142 0.63 26.76 -3.67
C ALA A 142 1.90 25.97 -3.99
N GLY A 143 1.78 24.65 -4.23
CA GLY A 143 2.89 23.75 -4.51
C GLY A 143 3.60 23.99 -5.86
N GLU A 144 2.89 24.48 -6.88
CA GLU A 144 3.46 24.77 -8.20
C GLU A 144 4.45 25.97 -8.21
N HIS A 145 4.52 26.77 -7.13
CA HIS A 145 5.30 28.02 -7.09
C HIS A 145 6.76 27.83 -6.62
N ALA A 146 7.51 26.93 -7.25
CA ALA A 146 8.86 26.45 -6.91
C ALA A 146 10.03 27.49 -6.86
N LYS A 147 9.77 28.81 -6.88
CA LYS A 147 10.82 29.86 -6.74
C LYS A 147 10.74 30.69 -5.46
N ALA A 148 9.62 30.66 -4.73
CA ALA A 148 9.54 31.13 -3.33
C ALA A 148 10.13 30.10 -2.32
N ASP A 149 10.44 28.92 -2.86
CA ASP A 149 10.74 27.62 -2.27
C ASP A 149 11.97 27.54 -1.35
N GLN A 150 13.00 28.37 -1.57
CA GLN A 150 14.27 28.24 -0.81
C GLN A 150 14.49 29.32 0.26
N ARG A 151 13.93 30.52 0.09
CA ARG A 151 14.27 31.69 0.94
C ARG A 151 13.27 31.90 2.07
N ILE A 152 11.98 31.80 1.77
CA ILE A 152 10.89 31.92 2.76
C ILE A 152 10.98 30.75 3.75
N THR A 153 11.25 29.54 3.26
CA THR A 153 11.36 28.31 4.04
C THR A 153 12.43 28.40 5.12
N ARG A 154 13.62 28.94 4.81
CA ARG A 154 14.73 28.97 5.77
C ARG A 154 14.54 29.99 6.89
N GLU A 155 14.18 31.23 6.56
CA GLU A 155 14.00 32.29 7.56
C GLU A 155 12.76 32.04 8.43
N PHE A 156 11.68 31.55 7.83
CA PHE A 156 10.42 31.30 8.51
C PHE A 156 10.47 30.04 9.40
N LEU A 157 11.05 28.91 8.94
CA LEU A 157 11.30 27.76 9.83
C LEU A 157 12.26 28.14 10.96
N THR A 158 13.30 28.92 10.68
CA THR A 158 14.23 29.36 11.74
C THR A 158 13.52 30.20 12.79
N GLN A 159 12.57 31.04 12.39
CA GLN A 159 11.78 31.86 13.31
C GLN A 159 10.77 31.01 14.09
N ILE A 160 10.03 30.09 13.46
CA ILE A 160 9.12 29.14 14.13
C ILE A 160 9.88 28.30 15.15
N LEU A 161 11.01 27.71 14.74
CA LEU A 161 11.85 26.90 15.61
C LEU A 161 12.45 27.72 16.75
N ARG A 162 12.72 29.01 16.53
CA ARG A 162 13.24 29.93 17.57
C ARG A 162 12.14 30.30 18.57
N ASP A 163 10.96 30.63 18.08
CA ASP A 163 9.80 31.00 18.89
C ASP A 163 9.27 29.80 19.68
N ALA A 164 9.42 28.58 19.15
CA ALA A 164 9.15 27.32 19.84
C ALA A 164 10.30 26.87 20.77
N GLY A 165 11.44 27.60 20.81
CA GLY A 165 12.60 27.25 21.65
C GLY A 165 13.38 26.00 21.20
N LEU A 166 13.15 25.51 19.99
CA LEU A 166 13.71 24.27 19.43
C LEU A 166 15.06 24.46 18.73
N VAL A 167 15.43 25.70 18.35
CA VAL A 167 16.74 25.97 17.69
C VAL A 167 17.95 25.50 18.51
N PRO A 168 18.04 25.75 19.84
CA PRO A 168 19.15 25.23 20.64
C PRO A 168 19.17 23.70 20.74
N ALA A 169 18.00 23.06 20.82
CA ALA A 169 17.87 21.60 20.86
C ALA A 169 18.35 20.96 19.56
N ILE A 170 17.87 21.44 18.41
CA ILE A 170 18.29 20.97 17.08
C ILE A 170 19.80 21.18 16.89
N LYS A 171 20.34 22.32 17.34
CA LYS A 171 21.78 22.58 17.26
C LYS A 171 22.57 21.60 18.14
N GLY A 172 22.09 21.33 19.35
CA GLY A 172 22.69 20.33 20.24
C GLY A 172 22.68 18.92 19.63
N ASP A 173 21.53 18.49 19.10
CA ASP A 173 21.37 17.17 18.47
C ASP A 173 22.22 17.04 17.21
N THR A 174 22.34 18.11 16.42
CA THR A 174 23.20 18.16 15.24
C THR A 174 24.68 18.08 15.61
N GLU A 175 25.12 18.83 16.63
CA GLU A 175 26.50 18.76 17.12
C GLU A 175 26.82 17.38 17.67
N GLU A 176 25.89 16.75 18.39
CA GLU A 176 26.07 15.40 18.93
C GLU A 176 26.07 14.32 17.85
N LEU A 177 25.22 14.44 16.83
CA LEU A 177 25.27 13.58 15.65
C LEU A 177 26.62 13.69 14.92
N LEU A 178 27.11 14.93 14.70
CA LEU A 178 28.41 15.15 14.06
C LEU A 178 29.57 14.56 14.87
N ARG A 179 29.51 14.63 16.21
CA ARG A 179 30.50 13.98 17.10
C ARG A 179 30.47 12.46 16.96
N ARG A 180 29.29 11.85 16.95
CA ARG A 180 29.12 10.40 16.75
C ARG A 180 29.63 9.95 15.38
N VAL A 181 29.29 10.67 14.31
CA VAL A 181 29.79 10.42 12.95
C VAL A 181 31.31 10.52 12.92
N ALA A 182 31.91 11.57 13.49
CA ALA A 182 33.36 11.73 13.53
C ALA A 182 34.04 10.59 14.30
N PHE A 183 33.49 10.20 15.45
CA PHE A 183 33.98 9.07 16.24
C PHE A 183 33.98 7.75 15.44
N LEU A 184 32.85 7.39 14.85
CA LEU A 184 32.71 6.16 14.07
C LEU A 184 33.55 6.18 12.78
N THR A 185 33.70 7.35 12.14
CA THR A 185 34.59 7.53 10.97
C THR A 185 36.04 7.24 11.33
N GLN A 186 36.50 7.72 12.49
CA GLN A 186 37.83 7.38 12.98
C GLN A 186 37.94 5.86 13.24
N LYS A 187 36.94 5.28 13.90
CA LYS A 187 36.95 3.84 14.23
C LYS A 187 36.95 2.94 12.99
N VAL A 188 36.13 3.21 11.97
CA VAL A 188 36.11 2.40 10.74
C VAL A 188 37.43 2.44 9.96
N THR A 189 38.23 3.49 10.17
CA THR A 189 39.58 3.58 9.58
C THR A 189 40.53 2.59 10.26
N ASP A 190 40.45 2.47 11.59
CA ASP A 190 41.39 1.69 12.41
C ASP A 190 41.00 0.22 12.61
N LEU A 191 39.72 -0.13 12.43
CA LEU A 191 39.19 -1.48 12.66
C LEU A 191 39.88 -2.55 11.81
N GLU A 192 40.29 -3.65 12.44
CA GLU A 192 40.83 -4.83 11.76
C GLU A 192 39.82 -5.43 10.77
N SER A 193 38.55 -5.56 11.18
CA SER A 193 37.46 -6.00 10.30
C SER A 193 37.31 -5.13 9.05
N ALA A 194 37.55 -3.81 9.17
CA ALA A 194 37.50 -2.90 8.04
C ALA A 194 38.70 -3.09 7.09
N ARG A 195 39.88 -3.46 7.61
CA ARG A 195 41.02 -3.84 6.76
C ARG A 195 40.73 -5.13 6.00
N GLU A 196 40.16 -6.13 6.66
CA GLU A 196 39.75 -7.38 6.02
C GLU A 196 38.67 -7.15 4.95
N ALA A 197 37.68 -6.29 5.22
CA ALA A 197 36.65 -5.94 4.26
C ALA A 197 37.24 -5.25 3.01
N ARG A 198 38.22 -4.35 3.18
CA ARG A 198 38.96 -3.75 2.05
C ARG A 198 39.72 -4.80 1.25
N ALA A 199 40.40 -5.74 1.91
CA ALA A 199 41.07 -6.86 1.24
C ALA A 199 40.07 -7.76 0.48
N ALA A 200 38.85 -7.87 0.99
CA ALA A 200 37.73 -8.52 0.31
C ALA A 200 37.09 -7.66 -0.78
N GLY A 201 37.55 -6.44 -1.07
CA GLY A 201 37.08 -5.59 -2.18
C GLY A 201 36.01 -4.55 -1.82
N VAL A 202 35.67 -4.37 -0.54
CA VAL A 202 34.81 -3.27 -0.10
C VAL A 202 35.57 -1.95 -0.21
N SER A 203 35.02 -0.95 -0.91
CA SER A 203 35.68 0.36 -1.04
C SER A 203 35.66 1.14 0.28
N GLU A 204 36.62 2.04 0.43
CA GLU A 204 36.67 2.95 1.57
C GLU A 204 35.43 3.85 1.65
N ALA A 205 34.91 4.30 0.49
CA ALA A 205 33.67 5.05 0.41
C ALA A 205 32.46 4.25 0.93
N ALA A 206 32.40 2.95 0.64
CA ALA A 206 31.33 2.09 1.13
C ALA A 206 31.37 1.93 2.66
N LEU A 207 32.57 1.78 3.24
CA LEU A 207 32.77 1.71 4.69
C LEU A 207 32.34 3.01 5.38
N PHE A 208 32.66 4.17 4.80
CA PHE A 208 32.21 5.46 5.35
C PHE A 208 30.70 5.67 5.22
N ARG A 209 30.06 5.14 4.17
CA ARG A 209 28.59 5.21 4.04
C ARG A 209 27.86 4.44 5.13
N LEU A 210 28.47 3.42 5.76
CA LEU A 210 27.89 2.69 6.89
C LEU A 210 27.81 3.54 8.16
N VAL A 211 28.72 4.51 8.33
CA VAL A 211 28.87 5.28 9.57
C VAL A 211 27.64 6.12 9.89
N ARG A 212 27.11 6.82 8.90
CA ARG A 212 26.05 7.81 9.12
C ARG A 212 24.74 7.17 9.58
N PRO A 213 24.20 6.11 8.93
CA PRO A 213 22.99 5.45 9.41
C PRO A 213 23.12 4.95 10.86
N ILE A 214 24.28 4.38 11.21
CA ILE A 214 24.55 3.90 12.58
C ILE A 214 24.54 5.07 13.58
N ALA A 215 25.22 6.17 13.25
CA ALA A 215 25.26 7.36 14.10
C ALA A 215 23.88 8.02 14.27
N GLU A 216 23.02 7.94 13.25
CA GLU A 216 21.67 8.50 13.30
C GLU A 216 20.74 7.67 14.21
N HIS A 217 20.84 6.34 14.20
CA HIS A 217 19.92 5.45 14.90
C HIS A 217 20.42 4.98 16.28
N ILE A 218 21.74 4.99 16.52
CA ILE A 218 22.34 4.49 17.76
C ILE A 218 23.03 5.64 18.49
N THR A 219 22.55 5.92 19.69
CA THR A 219 23.07 6.98 20.57
C THR A 219 24.17 6.46 21.49
N ASP A 220 24.06 5.21 21.94
CA ASP A 220 25.09 4.58 22.77
C ASP A 220 26.37 4.31 21.97
N ARG A 221 27.50 4.66 22.58
CA ARG A 221 28.79 4.66 21.88
C ARG A 221 29.34 3.25 21.67
N ASP A 222 29.15 2.37 22.63
CA ASP A 222 29.69 1.01 22.58
C ASP A 222 28.83 0.15 21.67
N GLU A 223 27.51 0.31 21.75
CA GLU A 223 26.56 -0.29 20.81
C GLU A 223 26.82 0.15 19.37
N ALA A 224 27.05 1.45 19.13
CA ALA A 224 27.35 1.96 17.79
C ALA A 224 28.66 1.38 17.22
N LEU A 225 29.66 1.11 18.06
CA LEU A 225 30.91 0.47 17.63
C LEU A 225 30.69 -1.00 17.27
N LEU A 226 29.90 -1.74 18.05
CA LEU A 226 29.52 -3.12 17.75
C LEU A 226 28.73 -3.20 16.45
N ALA A 227 27.73 -2.32 16.27
CA ALA A 227 26.94 -2.24 15.05
C ALA A 227 27.81 -1.95 13.82
N LEU A 228 28.80 -1.06 13.95
CA LEU A 228 29.76 -0.77 12.89
C LEU A 228 30.62 -1.99 12.54
N GLN A 229 31.11 -2.72 13.54
CA GLN A 229 31.88 -3.94 13.32
C GLN A 229 31.06 -5.00 12.57
N GLU A 230 29.79 -5.19 12.95
CA GLU A 230 28.89 -6.13 12.29
C GLU A 230 28.57 -5.70 10.86
N ALA A 231 28.24 -4.42 10.64
CA ALA A 231 27.97 -3.89 9.31
C ALA A 231 29.15 -4.09 8.34
N VAL A 232 30.38 -3.93 8.84
CA VAL A 232 31.60 -4.20 8.07
C VAL A 232 31.77 -5.69 7.75
N GLN A 233 31.45 -6.59 8.69
CA GLN A 233 31.48 -8.03 8.43
C GLN A 233 30.40 -8.45 7.42
N ILE A 234 29.22 -7.84 7.46
CA ILE A 234 28.17 -8.05 6.46
C ILE A 234 28.67 -7.61 5.08
N ALA A 235 29.24 -6.40 4.96
CA ALA A 235 29.78 -5.91 3.69
C ALA A 235 30.87 -6.83 3.12
N LYS A 236 31.74 -7.37 3.97
CA LYS A 236 32.74 -8.39 3.59
C LYS A 236 32.08 -9.68 3.09
N ARG A 237 31.05 -10.18 3.78
CA ARG A 237 30.31 -11.39 3.40
C ARG A 237 29.67 -11.25 2.03
N VAL A 238 29.00 -10.12 1.76
CA VAL A 238 28.41 -9.81 0.45
C VAL A 238 29.47 -9.86 -0.66
N GLN A 239 30.67 -9.33 -0.42
CA GLN A 239 31.77 -9.43 -1.39
C GLN A 239 32.25 -10.85 -1.65
N GLN A 240 32.19 -11.71 -0.63
CA GLN A 240 32.60 -13.11 -0.76
C GLN A 240 31.55 -13.92 -1.51
N GLU A 241 30.26 -13.72 -1.21
CA GLU A 241 29.17 -14.46 -1.84
C GLU A 241 29.14 -14.27 -3.36
N GLY A 242 29.23 -13.04 -3.87
CA GLY A 242 29.22 -12.82 -5.33
C GLY A 242 30.48 -13.26 -6.08
N ARG A 243 31.53 -13.73 -5.39
CA ARG A 243 32.76 -14.25 -6.03
C ARG A 243 32.75 -15.75 -6.26
N HIS A 244 31.84 -16.48 -5.64
CA HIS A 244 31.75 -17.91 -5.78
C HIS A 244 30.65 -18.22 -6.81
N GLY A 245 31.01 -18.92 -7.89
CA GLY A 245 30.00 -19.49 -8.79
C GLY A 245 29.14 -20.47 -8.01
N SER A 246 27.82 -20.39 -8.17
CA SER A 246 26.89 -21.22 -7.43
C SER A 246 26.23 -22.24 -8.36
N ASN A 247 25.53 -23.22 -7.78
CA ASN A 247 24.64 -24.11 -8.53
C ASN A 247 23.21 -23.53 -8.63
N LEU A 248 23.03 -22.24 -8.36
CA LEU A 248 21.72 -21.56 -8.33
C LEU A 248 21.29 -21.03 -9.71
N GLY A 249 22.16 -21.11 -10.72
CA GLY A 249 21.89 -20.78 -12.12
C GLY A 249 22.39 -19.40 -12.56
N ASP A 250 22.56 -19.24 -13.88
CA ASP A 250 23.21 -18.07 -14.50
C ASP A 250 22.55 -16.74 -14.12
N PHE A 251 21.22 -16.73 -13.93
CA PHE A 251 20.48 -15.51 -13.54
C PHE A 251 20.84 -15.06 -12.13
N VAL A 252 20.80 -15.97 -11.15
CA VAL A 252 21.09 -15.67 -9.74
C VAL A 252 22.54 -15.22 -9.59
N ASP A 253 23.48 -15.93 -10.22
CA ASP A 253 24.90 -15.58 -10.21
C ASP A 253 25.15 -14.18 -10.80
N ALA A 254 24.45 -13.84 -11.89
CA ALA A 254 24.54 -12.51 -12.49
C ALA A 254 23.98 -11.39 -11.58
N VAL A 255 22.87 -11.65 -10.87
CA VAL A 255 22.30 -10.71 -9.89
C VAL A 255 23.26 -10.51 -8.73
N LEU A 256 23.76 -11.59 -8.11
CA LEU A 256 24.71 -11.51 -6.99
C LEU A 256 26.01 -10.80 -7.38
N GLY A 257 26.48 -10.97 -8.63
CA GLY A 257 27.60 -10.21 -9.18
C GLY A 257 27.32 -8.69 -9.24
N ARG A 258 26.13 -8.27 -9.69
CA ARG A 258 25.73 -6.85 -9.72
C ARG A 258 25.59 -6.28 -8.32
N VAL A 259 24.90 -6.99 -7.43
CA VAL A 259 24.74 -6.62 -6.00
C VAL A 259 26.10 -6.42 -5.35
N THR A 260 27.04 -7.33 -5.58
CA THR A 260 28.42 -7.22 -5.09
C THR A 260 29.11 -5.95 -5.58
N ALA A 261 28.97 -5.61 -6.86
CA ALA A 261 29.55 -4.39 -7.43
C ALA A 261 28.91 -3.10 -6.87
N LEU A 262 27.59 -3.11 -6.63
CA LEU A 262 26.85 -2.00 -6.02
C LEU A 262 27.24 -1.81 -4.54
N SER A 263 27.24 -2.89 -3.77
CA SER A 263 27.66 -2.88 -2.36
C SER A 263 29.13 -2.49 -2.19
N ALA A 264 30.01 -2.84 -3.13
CA ALA A 264 31.42 -2.41 -3.11
C ALA A 264 31.55 -0.88 -3.15
N ARG A 265 30.61 -0.17 -3.80
CA ARG A 265 30.55 1.30 -3.85
C ARG A 265 29.68 1.92 -2.74
N GLY A 266 29.01 1.09 -1.94
CA GLY A 266 28.08 1.51 -0.91
C GLY A 266 26.75 2.02 -1.46
N GLU A 267 26.33 1.53 -2.63
CA GLU A 267 25.02 1.80 -3.24
C GLU A 267 23.99 0.77 -2.74
N TYR A 268 23.74 0.77 -1.42
CA TYR A 268 22.93 -0.28 -0.77
C TYR A 268 21.46 -0.26 -1.20
N GLU A 269 20.85 0.92 -1.32
CA GLU A 269 19.45 1.06 -1.78
C GLU A 269 19.25 0.50 -3.19
N THR A 270 20.18 0.78 -4.11
CA THR A 270 20.14 0.24 -5.47
C THR A 270 20.33 -1.27 -5.48
N ALA A 271 21.24 -1.79 -4.64
CA ALA A 271 21.43 -3.23 -4.47
C ALA A 271 20.18 -3.93 -3.92
N ILE A 272 19.47 -3.30 -2.97
CA ILE A 272 18.20 -3.80 -2.44
C ILE A 272 17.14 -3.85 -3.54
N SER A 273 16.97 -2.77 -4.30
CA SER A 273 16.03 -2.73 -5.44
C SER A 273 16.30 -3.82 -6.47
N GLU A 274 17.56 -4.07 -6.82
CA GLU A 274 17.94 -5.16 -7.74
C GLU A 274 17.59 -6.54 -7.19
N LEU A 275 17.74 -6.74 -5.87
CA LEU A 275 17.36 -8.00 -5.22
C LEU A 275 15.84 -8.18 -5.18
N ASP A 276 15.08 -7.13 -4.85
CA ASP A 276 13.62 -7.17 -4.82
C ASP A 276 13.05 -7.48 -6.22
N GLU A 277 13.58 -6.83 -7.26
CA GLU A 277 13.21 -7.12 -8.64
C GLU A 277 13.56 -8.56 -9.05
N ALA A 278 14.75 -9.04 -8.68
CA ALA A 278 15.18 -10.40 -8.97
C ALA A 278 14.33 -11.44 -8.25
N LEU A 279 13.98 -11.22 -6.98
CA LEU A 279 13.11 -12.09 -6.19
C LEU A 279 11.70 -12.14 -6.78
N ALA A 280 11.12 -10.99 -7.10
CA ALA A 280 9.80 -10.91 -7.75
C ALA A 280 9.79 -11.65 -9.09
N ARG A 281 10.89 -11.55 -9.86
CA ARG A 281 11.05 -12.28 -11.12
C ARG A 281 11.16 -13.79 -10.90
N GLU A 282 11.99 -14.25 -9.98
CA GLU A 282 12.12 -15.68 -9.68
C GLU A 282 10.81 -16.29 -9.19
N GLU A 283 10.06 -15.55 -8.36
CA GLU A 283 8.74 -15.95 -7.91
C GLU A 283 7.76 -16.05 -9.09
N ALA A 284 7.72 -15.04 -9.96
CA ALA A 284 6.88 -15.06 -11.16
C ALA A 284 7.24 -16.21 -12.10
N GLU A 285 8.52 -16.47 -12.33
CA GLU A 285 8.99 -17.58 -13.16
C GLU A 285 8.67 -18.94 -12.51
N SER A 286 8.84 -19.07 -11.19
CA SER A 286 8.46 -20.27 -10.43
C SER A 286 6.96 -20.55 -10.51
N ASN A 287 6.13 -19.52 -10.36
CA ASN A 287 4.68 -19.61 -10.50
C ASN A 287 4.31 -20.00 -11.94
N ALA A 288 4.91 -19.38 -12.96
CA ALA A 288 4.68 -19.73 -14.36
C ALA A 288 5.08 -21.19 -14.67
N ARG A 289 6.23 -21.66 -14.16
CA ARG A 289 6.65 -23.07 -14.26
C ARG A 289 5.61 -23.99 -13.61
N THR A 290 5.14 -23.65 -12.42
CA THR A 290 4.12 -24.42 -11.69
C THR A 290 2.79 -24.45 -12.44
N HIS A 291 2.31 -23.31 -12.97
CA HIS A 291 1.10 -23.25 -13.78
C HIS A 291 1.20 -24.13 -15.03
N ARG A 292 2.35 -24.11 -15.71
CA ARG A 292 2.57 -24.94 -16.89
C ARG A 292 2.50 -26.43 -16.55
N LEU A 293 3.13 -26.85 -15.44
CA LEU A 293 3.08 -28.22 -14.95
C LEU A 293 1.65 -28.62 -14.54
N LEU A 294 0.93 -27.75 -13.81
CA LEU A 294 -0.45 -27.99 -13.41
C LEU A 294 -1.37 -28.11 -14.61
N ARG A 295 -1.24 -27.25 -15.62
CA ARG A 295 -2.00 -27.34 -16.86
C ARG A 295 -1.75 -28.68 -17.56
N SER A 296 -0.48 -29.06 -17.72
CA SER A 296 -0.14 -30.34 -18.33
C SER A 296 -0.70 -31.51 -17.53
N ALA A 297 -0.65 -31.47 -16.19
CA ALA A 297 -1.22 -32.50 -15.34
C ALA A 297 -2.75 -32.58 -15.45
N ILE A 298 -3.45 -31.45 -15.51
CA ILE A 298 -4.90 -31.41 -15.79
C ILE A 298 -5.19 -32.10 -17.12
N ASP A 299 -4.46 -31.74 -18.18
CA ASP A 299 -4.65 -32.34 -19.51
C ASP A 299 -4.41 -33.87 -19.47
N GLN A 300 -3.40 -34.35 -18.75
CA GLN A 300 -3.15 -35.80 -18.60
C GLN A 300 -4.28 -36.51 -17.82
N HIS A 301 -4.77 -35.92 -16.74
CA HIS A 301 -5.90 -36.48 -16.00
C HIS A 301 -7.17 -36.53 -16.86
N LEU A 302 -7.44 -35.50 -17.67
CA LEU A 302 -8.56 -35.48 -18.60
C LEU A 302 -8.42 -36.57 -19.69
N LEU A 303 -7.23 -36.74 -20.25
CA LEU A 303 -6.96 -37.82 -21.23
C LEU A 303 -7.13 -39.21 -20.63
N ALA A 304 -6.84 -39.36 -19.33
CA ALA A 304 -7.07 -40.59 -18.57
C ALA A 304 -8.52 -40.76 -18.08
N PHE A 305 -9.43 -39.83 -18.41
CA PHE A 305 -10.80 -39.77 -17.88
C PHE A 305 -10.88 -39.75 -16.34
N ASP A 306 -9.87 -39.17 -15.70
CA ASP A 306 -9.77 -39.01 -14.25
C ASP A 306 -10.24 -37.60 -13.83
N ALA A 307 -11.55 -37.47 -13.61
CA ALA A 307 -12.17 -36.20 -13.23
C ALA A 307 -11.70 -35.70 -11.85
N GLU A 308 -11.48 -36.60 -10.89
CA GLU A 308 -11.06 -36.24 -9.52
C GLU A 308 -9.61 -35.74 -9.52
N GLY A 309 -8.73 -36.42 -10.24
CA GLY A 309 -7.35 -35.97 -10.43
C GLY A 309 -7.25 -34.61 -11.13
N ALA A 310 -8.08 -34.38 -12.16
CA ALA A 310 -8.15 -33.08 -12.83
C ALA A 310 -8.64 -31.97 -11.87
N ALA A 311 -9.74 -32.22 -11.15
CA ALA A 311 -10.27 -31.27 -10.17
C ALA A 311 -9.28 -30.95 -9.05
N ALA A 312 -8.51 -31.93 -8.57
CA ALA A 312 -7.47 -31.72 -7.57
C ALA A 312 -6.34 -30.80 -8.08
N LYS A 313 -5.95 -30.91 -9.36
CA LYS A 313 -4.94 -30.02 -9.96
C LYS A 313 -5.49 -28.62 -10.23
N ILE A 314 -6.77 -28.50 -10.60
CA ILE A 314 -7.47 -27.21 -10.69
C ILE A 314 -7.52 -26.54 -9.31
N ALA A 315 -7.87 -27.27 -8.26
CA ALA A 315 -7.88 -26.74 -6.91
C ALA A 315 -6.49 -26.28 -6.45
N ARG A 316 -5.44 -27.04 -6.78
CA ARG A 316 -4.06 -26.62 -6.50
C ARG A 316 -3.67 -25.35 -7.25
N ARG A 317 -4.16 -25.16 -8.48
CA ARG A 317 -3.98 -23.91 -9.25
C ARG A 317 -4.71 -22.75 -8.56
N VAL A 318 -5.96 -22.94 -8.17
CA VAL A 318 -6.75 -21.95 -7.42
C VAL A 318 -6.04 -21.54 -6.12
N ASP A 319 -5.45 -22.48 -5.39
CA ASP A 319 -4.69 -22.20 -4.16
C ASP A 319 -3.45 -21.31 -4.42
N LEU A 320 -2.84 -21.43 -5.61
CA LEU A 320 -1.70 -20.62 -6.03
C LEU A 320 -2.15 -19.20 -6.44
N ASP A 321 -3.24 -19.11 -7.19
CA ASP A 321 -3.80 -17.84 -7.69
C ASP A 321 -4.52 -17.03 -6.61
N THR A 322 -4.97 -17.69 -5.53
CA THR A 322 -5.78 -17.10 -4.47
C THR A 322 -5.09 -17.27 -3.11
N PRO A 323 -4.16 -16.36 -2.74
CA PRO A 323 -3.44 -16.45 -1.47
C PRO A 323 -4.36 -16.44 -0.26
N ASP A 324 -5.41 -15.61 -0.28
CA ASP A 324 -6.41 -15.52 0.78
C ASP A 324 -7.26 -16.80 0.88
N PRO A 325 -7.14 -17.57 1.98
CA PRO A 325 -7.91 -18.80 2.16
C PRO A 325 -9.42 -18.60 2.13
N THR A 326 -9.92 -17.43 2.54
CA THR A 326 -11.36 -17.17 2.63
C THR A 326 -12.01 -17.01 1.26
N ALA A 327 -11.25 -16.56 0.26
CA ALA A 327 -11.69 -16.40 -1.12
C ALA A 327 -11.60 -17.69 -1.96
N ARG A 328 -10.88 -18.71 -1.50
CA ARG A 328 -10.61 -19.95 -2.28
C ARG A 328 -11.86 -20.75 -2.63
N VAL A 329 -12.86 -20.76 -1.76
CA VAL A 329 -14.13 -21.48 -2.02
C VAL A 329 -14.89 -20.83 -3.17
N GLU A 330 -14.91 -19.50 -3.24
CA GLU A 330 -15.56 -18.77 -4.33
C GLU A 330 -14.78 -18.91 -5.65
N ALA A 331 -13.45 -18.92 -5.59
CA ALA A 331 -12.61 -19.20 -6.75
C ALA A 331 -12.82 -20.63 -7.28
N LEU A 332 -12.94 -21.64 -6.40
CA LEU A 332 -13.31 -23.00 -6.78
C LEU A 332 -14.71 -23.08 -7.40
N ARG A 333 -15.66 -22.31 -6.88
CA ARG A 333 -17.00 -22.22 -7.45
C ARG A 333 -16.99 -21.61 -8.84
N SER A 334 -16.16 -20.60 -9.08
CA SER A 334 -15.98 -20.02 -10.42
C SER A 334 -15.45 -21.04 -11.43
N GLU A 335 -14.51 -21.90 -11.02
CA GLU A 335 -14.08 -23.05 -11.84
C GLU A 335 -15.23 -24.04 -12.05
N PHE A 336 -15.96 -24.41 -10.99
CA PHE A 336 -17.14 -25.29 -11.09
C PHE A 336 -18.12 -24.81 -12.17
N ILE A 337 -18.50 -23.53 -12.15
CA ILE A 337 -19.47 -22.95 -13.09
C ILE A 337 -18.97 -23.13 -14.53
N GLN A 338 -17.71 -22.80 -14.81
CA GLN A 338 -17.14 -22.94 -16.16
C GLN A 338 -17.19 -24.39 -16.66
N TRP A 339 -16.81 -25.35 -15.82
CA TRP A 339 -16.83 -26.77 -16.17
C TRP A 339 -18.26 -27.31 -16.32
N TYR A 340 -19.14 -26.94 -15.41
CA TYR A 340 -20.54 -27.34 -15.43
C TYR A 340 -21.26 -26.83 -16.69
N GLU A 341 -21.13 -25.55 -17.01
CA GLU A 341 -21.76 -24.95 -18.20
C GLU A 341 -21.22 -25.59 -19.47
N ARG A 342 -19.90 -25.78 -19.58
CA ARG A 342 -19.28 -26.46 -20.73
C ARG A 342 -19.82 -27.89 -20.88
N GLY A 343 -19.92 -28.65 -19.80
CA GLY A 343 -20.45 -30.01 -19.79
C GLY A 343 -21.95 -30.10 -20.08
N ARG A 344 -22.74 -29.16 -19.55
CA ARG A 344 -24.17 -29.04 -19.80
C ARG A 344 -24.43 -28.69 -21.27
N ASP A 345 -23.82 -27.64 -21.77
CA ASP A 345 -24.17 -27.03 -23.06
C ASP A 345 -23.59 -27.81 -24.24
N LYS A 346 -22.40 -28.42 -24.08
CA LYS A 346 -21.77 -29.24 -25.14
C LYS A 346 -22.08 -30.73 -25.04
N GLY A 347 -22.82 -31.16 -24.02
CA GLY A 347 -23.12 -32.58 -23.82
C GLY A 347 -21.94 -33.40 -23.30
N LEU A 348 -20.90 -32.77 -22.73
CA LEU A 348 -19.66 -33.46 -22.33
C LEU A 348 -19.79 -34.07 -20.94
N ARG A 349 -19.78 -35.40 -20.87
CA ARG A 349 -19.87 -36.16 -19.61
C ARG A 349 -18.69 -35.87 -18.66
N LEU A 350 -17.46 -35.96 -19.17
CA LEU A 350 -16.25 -35.81 -18.36
C LEU A 350 -16.21 -34.43 -17.67
N ASP A 351 -16.66 -33.38 -18.36
CA ASP A 351 -16.72 -32.03 -17.80
C ASP A 351 -17.71 -31.90 -16.64
N LEU A 352 -18.85 -32.59 -16.72
CA LEU A 352 -19.81 -32.69 -15.61
C LEU A 352 -19.23 -33.51 -14.45
N GLU A 353 -18.44 -34.55 -14.72
CA GLU A 353 -17.74 -35.30 -13.67
C GLU A 353 -16.67 -34.44 -12.98
N VAL A 354 -15.93 -33.60 -13.73
CA VAL A 354 -14.99 -32.63 -13.17
C VAL A 354 -15.72 -31.58 -12.33
N SER A 355 -16.85 -31.06 -12.80
CA SER A 355 -17.62 -30.09 -12.00
C SER A 355 -18.17 -30.73 -10.71
N ILE A 356 -18.68 -31.97 -10.74
CA ILE A 356 -19.05 -32.71 -9.52
C ILE A 356 -17.88 -32.79 -8.53
N ALA A 357 -16.68 -33.14 -9.00
CA ALA A 357 -15.50 -33.21 -8.16
C ALA A 357 -15.10 -31.85 -7.58
N LEU A 358 -15.19 -30.77 -8.35
CA LEU A 358 -14.95 -29.39 -7.89
C LEU A 358 -15.97 -28.95 -6.82
N ALA A 359 -17.25 -29.26 -7.01
CA ALA A 359 -18.29 -28.94 -6.01
C ALA A 359 -18.05 -29.69 -4.69
N ARG A 360 -17.61 -30.95 -4.74
CA ARG A 360 -17.22 -31.71 -3.53
C ARG A 360 -15.99 -31.10 -2.84
N LEU A 361 -15.00 -30.63 -3.58
CA LEU A 361 -13.83 -29.94 -3.02
C LEU A 361 -14.22 -28.59 -2.38
N ALA A 362 -15.12 -27.84 -3.02
CA ALA A 362 -15.66 -26.61 -2.46
C ALA A 362 -16.44 -26.88 -1.16
N LEU A 363 -17.26 -27.93 -1.13
CA LEU A 363 -17.99 -28.36 0.07
C LEU A 363 -17.05 -28.74 1.22
N ALA A 364 -15.98 -29.49 0.92
CA ALA A 364 -14.98 -29.87 1.93
C ALA A 364 -14.21 -28.68 2.51
N ARG A 365 -14.15 -27.56 1.79
CA ARG A 365 -13.44 -26.33 2.19
C ARG A 365 -14.37 -25.24 2.74
N ALA A 366 -15.68 -25.44 2.69
CA ALA A 366 -16.66 -24.46 3.10
C ALA A 366 -16.60 -24.20 4.63
N ALA A 367 -16.48 -22.93 5.01
CA ALA A 367 -16.31 -22.52 6.41
C ALA A 367 -17.64 -22.26 7.14
N GLY A 368 -18.76 -22.13 6.40
CA GLY A 368 -20.05 -21.74 6.97
C GLY A 368 -21.24 -22.25 6.18
N PRO A 369 -22.46 -22.07 6.72
CA PRO A 369 -23.68 -22.63 6.15
C PRO A 369 -23.96 -22.11 4.73
N ASP A 370 -23.62 -20.87 4.44
CA ASP A 370 -23.87 -20.25 3.13
C ASP A 370 -23.03 -20.93 2.06
N GLN A 371 -21.72 -21.07 2.31
CA GLN A 371 -20.79 -21.75 1.42
C GLN A 371 -21.13 -23.23 1.25
N ARG A 372 -21.55 -23.92 2.34
CA ARG A 372 -21.97 -25.32 2.28
C ARG A 372 -23.24 -25.48 1.45
N GLY A 373 -24.25 -24.63 1.68
CA GLY A 373 -25.48 -24.60 0.90
C GLY A 373 -25.22 -24.37 -0.59
N THR A 374 -24.32 -23.43 -0.91
CA THR A 374 -23.92 -23.14 -2.30
C THR A 374 -23.28 -24.35 -2.95
N ALA A 375 -22.27 -24.94 -2.30
CA ALA A 375 -21.55 -26.09 -2.83
C ALA A 375 -22.46 -27.33 -2.98
N LEU A 376 -23.41 -27.53 -2.05
CA LEU A 376 -24.40 -28.62 -2.12
C LEU A 376 -25.42 -28.41 -3.25
N ASN A 377 -25.90 -27.18 -3.45
CA ASN A 377 -26.78 -26.87 -4.58
C ASN A 377 -26.07 -27.05 -5.94
N ASP A 378 -24.82 -26.59 -6.02
CA ASP A 378 -23.98 -26.74 -7.21
C ASP A 378 -23.69 -28.23 -7.51
N LEU A 379 -23.36 -29.01 -6.47
CA LEU A 379 -23.21 -30.47 -6.55
C LEU A 379 -24.50 -31.14 -7.07
N GLY A 380 -25.65 -30.77 -6.50
CA GLY A 380 -26.96 -31.26 -6.94
C GLY A 380 -27.24 -30.95 -8.40
N ALA A 381 -26.92 -29.74 -8.87
CA ALA A 381 -27.15 -29.33 -10.26
C ALA A 381 -26.33 -30.15 -11.27
N ALA A 382 -25.06 -30.38 -10.96
CA ALA A 382 -24.19 -31.19 -11.82
C ALA A 382 -24.62 -32.67 -11.83
N LEU A 383 -24.93 -33.24 -10.66
CA LEU A 383 -25.43 -34.61 -10.53
C LEU A 383 -26.75 -34.82 -11.25
N ARG A 384 -27.72 -33.90 -11.09
CA ARG A 384 -29.02 -33.95 -11.77
C ARG A 384 -28.84 -33.93 -13.29
N THR A 385 -28.02 -33.02 -13.79
CA THR A 385 -27.76 -32.87 -15.23
C THR A 385 -27.11 -34.11 -15.83
N LEU A 386 -26.14 -34.70 -15.13
CA LEU A 386 -25.51 -35.94 -15.58
C LEU A 386 -26.48 -37.14 -15.46
N GLY A 387 -27.19 -37.27 -14.35
CA GLY A 387 -28.14 -38.36 -14.11
C GLY A 387 -29.30 -38.39 -15.11
N GLN A 388 -29.77 -37.22 -15.59
CA GLN A 388 -30.78 -37.13 -16.66
C GLN A 388 -30.32 -37.74 -17.99
N ARG A 389 -29.01 -37.93 -18.18
CA ARG A 389 -28.41 -38.53 -19.39
C ARG A 389 -28.11 -40.02 -19.21
N GLU A 390 -28.32 -40.57 -18.02
CA GLU A 390 -28.00 -41.94 -17.68
C GLU A 390 -29.24 -42.81 -17.56
N THR A 391 -29.08 -44.12 -17.71
CA THR A 391 -30.18 -45.09 -17.68
C THR A 391 -30.63 -45.46 -16.26
N GLY A 392 -29.97 -44.97 -15.20
CA GLY A 392 -30.28 -45.27 -13.80
C GLY A 392 -30.52 -44.01 -12.96
N THR A 393 -31.08 -44.19 -11.76
CA THR A 393 -31.49 -43.09 -10.87
C THR A 393 -30.45 -42.72 -9.82
N ALA A 394 -29.35 -43.47 -9.68
CA ALA A 394 -28.39 -43.29 -8.59
C ALA A 394 -27.86 -41.84 -8.46
N ARG A 395 -27.46 -41.21 -9.58
CA ARG A 395 -27.03 -39.79 -9.56
C ARG A 395 -28.18 -38.81 -9.32
N LEU A 396 -29.40 -39.13 -9.73
CA LEU A 396 -30.58 -38.31 -9.45
C LEU A 396 -30.96 -38.37 -7.96
N GLU A 397 -30.81 -39.53 -7.34
CA GLU A 397 -30.99 -39.73 -5.90
C GLU A 397 -29.91 -38.98 -5.11
N GLU A 398 -28.65 -39.03 -5.57
CA GLU A 398 -27.56 -38.23 -4.98
C GLU A 398 -27.82 -36.72 -5.13
N ALA A 399 -28.32 -36.27 -6.29
CA ALA A 399 -28.71 -34.87 -6.49
C ALA A 399 -29.82 -34.44 -5.53
N ALA A 400 -30.87 -35.25 -5.37
CA ALA A 400 -31.95 -34.97 -4.44
C ALA A 400 -31.46 -34.93 -2.98
N ALA A 401 -30.50 -35.79 -2.61
CA ALA A 401 -29.86 -35.74 -1.30
C ALA A 401 -29.06 -34.45 -1.11
N ALA A 402 -28.28 -34.04 -2.11
CA ALA A 402 -27.49 -32.80 -2.07
C ALA A 402 -28.39 -31.56 -1.95
N TYR A 403 -29.49 -31.48 -2.70
CA TYR A 403 -30.44 -30.37 -2.58
C TYR A 403 -31.14 -30.33 -1.23
N ARG A 404 -31.54 -31.49 -0.67
CA ARG A 404 -32.11 -31.53 0.68
C ARG A 404 -31.11 -31.04 1.74
N ALA A 405 -29.85 -31.46 1.65
CA ALA A 405 -28.80 -30.97 2.54
C ALA A 405 -28.55 -29.46 2.34
N ALA A 406 -28.59 -28.96 1.11
CA ALA A 406 -28.50 -27.52 0.84
C ALA A 406 -29.64 -26.73 1.52
N LEU A 407 -30.85 -27.30 1.57
CA LEU A 407 -32.02 -26.71 2.24
C LEU A 407 -31.99 -26.80 3.78
N GLU A 408 -31.11 -27.61 4.35
CA GLU A 408 -30.83 -27.60 5.79
C GLU A 408 -29.87 -26.46 6.15
N GLU A 409 -28.90 -26.18 5.26
CA GLU A 409 -27.96 -25.07 5.44
C GLU A 409 -28.64 -23.73 5.12
N TYR A 410 -29.27 -23.61 3.94
CA TYR A 410 -30.07 -22.46 3.54
C TYR A 410 -31.41 -22.50 4.25
N THR A 411 -31.65 -21.58 5.19
CA THR A 411 -32.99 -21.41 5.76
C THR A 411 -33.74 -20.33 5.02
N ARG A 412 -35.07 -20.50 4.88
CA ARG A 412 -35.94 -19.52 4.21
C ARG A 412 -35.84 -18.12 4.83
N ASP A 413 -35.62 -18.04 6.14
CA ASP A 413 -35.53 -16.76 6.85
C ASP A 413 -34.17 -16.06 6.64
N ARG A 414 -33.10 -16.82 6.41
CA ARG A 414 -31.73 -16.29 6.30
C ARG A 414 -31.36 -15.93 4.86
N VAL A 415 -31.69 -16.80 3.91
CA VAL A 415 -31.35 -16.67 2.48
C VAL A 415 -32.54 -17.12 1.61
N PRO A 416 -33.65 -16.36 1.60
CA PRO A 416 -34.90 -16.78 0.96
C PRO A 416 -34.78 -17.05 -0.54
N LEU A 417 -33.91 -16.33 -1.25
CA LEU A 417 -33.70 -16.50 -2.69
C LEU A 417 -32.98 -17.81 -3.00
N ASP A 418 -31.86 -18.08 -2.32
CA ASP A 418 -31.08 -19.32 -2.52
C ASP A 418 -31.87 -20.55 -2.08
N TRP A 419 -32.66 -20.43 -1.00
CA TRP A 419 -33.60 -21.47 -0.58
C TRP A 419 -34.65 -21.78 -1.66
N ALA A 420 -35.30 -20.75 -2.21
CA ALA A 420 -36.34 -20.92 -3.24
C ALA A 420 -35.77 -21.51 -4.53
N MET A 421 -34.59 -21.07 -4.95
CA MET A 421 -33.87 -21.65 -6.08
C MET A 421 -33.57 -23.13 -5.85
N THR A 422 -33.06 -23.47 -4.66
CA THR A 422 -32.73 -24.86 -4.30
C THR A 422 -33.97 -25.74 -4.24
N GLN A 423 -35.09 -25.24 -3.71
CA GLN A 423 -36.39 -25.93 -3.74
C GLN A 423 -36.90 -26.17 -5.15
N ASN A 424 -36.74 -25.21 -6.06
CA ASN A 424 -37.13 -25.38 -7.46
C ASN A 424 -36.26 -26.41 -8.20
N ASN A 425 -35.01 -26.58 -7.76
CA ASN A 425 -34.07 -27.53 -8.35
C ASN A 425 -34.30 -28.99 -7.89
N LEU A 426 -34.86 -29.19 -6.69
CA LEU A 426 -35.25 -30.49 -6.12
C LEU A 426 -36.52 -31.04 -6.78
#